data_AF-A0A7J3JCF9-F1
#
_entry.id   AF-A0A7J3JCF9-F1
#
_cell.length_a   1.000
_cell.length_b   1.000
_cell.length_c   1.000
_cell.angle_alpha   90.00
_cell.angle_beta   90.00
_cell.angle_gamma   90.00
#
_symmetry.space_group_name_H-M   'P 1'
#
loop_
_entity.id
_entity.type
_entity.pdbx_description
1 polymer ?
#
loop_
_entity_poly.entity_id
_entity_poly.type
_entity_poly.pdbx_seq_one_letter_code
_entity_poly.pdbx_strand_id
1 'polypeptide(L)'
;MLRWLKDNPEMLKYAKTGWPRLKKYQLFKAFHAPQTFNAVCSECGSECEVPFQPKADKPVFCQKCWPNHKVPHNKSRKNRKRKTIKH
;
A
#
# COMPACT_ATOMS: atom_id res chain seq x y z
N MET A 1 2.35 -2.46 -22.14
CA MET A 1 2.69 -1.02 -22.22
C MET A 1 3.52 -0.54 -21.03
N LEU A 2 3.00 -0.62 -19.79
CA LEU A 2 3.76 -0.21 -18.59
C LEU A 2 5.01 -1.07 -18.32
N ARG A 3 5.02 -2.33 -18.78
CA ARG A 3 6.20 -3.23 -18.74
C ARG A 3 7.34 -2.72 -19.63
N TRP A 4 7.04 -2.36 -20.88
CA TRP A 4 8.01 -1.79 -21.83
C TRP A 4 8.67 -0.49 -21.35
N LEU A 5 7.92 0.37 -20.64
CA LEU A 5 8.44 1.59 -20.00
C LEU A 5 9.35 1.32 -18.79
N LYS A 6 9.26 0.16 -18.13
CA LYS A 6 10.20 -0.22 -17.07
C LYS A 6 11.54 -0.66 -17.63
N ASP A 7 11.53 -1.26 -18.81
CA ASP A 7 12.73 -1.75 -19.50
C ASP A 7 13.46 -0.65 -20.30
N ASN A 8 12.80 0.50 -20.55
CA ASN A 8 13.32 1.62 -21.35
C ASN A 8 13.03 2.98 -20.65
N PRO A 9 13.75 3.32 -19.58
CA PRO A 9 13.48 4.51 -18.76
C PRO A 9 13.80 5.84 -19.47
N GLU A 10 14.68 5.85 -20.47
CA GLU A 10 15.05 7.04 -21.26
C GLU A 10 13.96 7.46 -22.26
N MET A 11 13.17 6.49 -22.77
CA MET A 11 12.00 6.76 -23.62
C MET A 11 10.84 7.42 -22.86
N LEU A 12 10.92 7.49 -21.53
CA LEU A 12 9.92 8.10 -20.65
C LEU A 12 9.69 9.60 -20.94
N LYS A 13 10.71 10.31 -21.43
CA LYS A 13 10.59 11.75 -21.79
C LYS A 13 9.61 11.98 -22.94
N TYR A 14 9.53 11.05 -23.90
CA TYR A 14 8.61 11.13 -25.05
C TYR A 14 7.22 10.58 -24.71
N ALA A 15 7.12 9.61 -23.80
CA ALA A 15 5.83 9.11 -23.35
C ALA A 15 5.01 10.19 -22.61
N LYS A 16 5.68 11.09 -21.87
CA LYS A 16 5.04 12.20 -21.13
C LYS A 16 4.30 13.21 -22.02
N THR A 17 4.75 13.44 -23.25
CA THR A 17 4.14 14.42 -24.17
C THR A 17 2.97 13.83 -24.96
N GLY A 18 3.02 12.55 -25.31
CA GLY A 18 1.98 11.89 -26.10
C GLY A 18 0.78 11.33 -25.31
N TRP A 19 0.91 11.18 -23.97
CA TRP A 19 -0.07 10.43 -23.19
C TRP A 19 -0.45 11.13 -21.88
N PRO A 20 -1.47 12.01 -21.89
CA PRO A 20 -1.91 12.76 -20.70
C PRO A 20 -2.30 11.85 -19.52
N ARG A 21 -2.75 10.63 -19.82
CA ARG A 21 -3.18 9.64 -18.82
C ARG A 21 -2.00 8.96 -18.10
N LEU A 22 -0.77 9.06 -18.60
CA LEU A 22 0.40 8.49 -17.92
C LEU A 22 0.63 9.14 -16.56
N LYS A 23 0.27 10.41 -16.39
CA LYS A 23 0.33 11.13 -15.09
C LYS A 23 -0.45 10.43 -13.96
N LYS A 24 -1.44 9.58 -14.27
CA LYS A 24 -2.24 8.85 -13.27
C LYS A 24 -1.59 7.54 -12.81
N TYR A 25 -0.58 7.03 -13.49
CA TYR A 25 0.05 5.76 -13.11
C TYR A 25 1.09 5.98 -12.01
N GLN A 26 1.06 5.11 -11.00
CA GLN A 26 1.94 5.18 -9.83
C GLN A 26 3.43 5.00 -10.14
N LEU A 27 3.82 4.57 -11.35
CA LEU A 27 5.24 4.51 -11.75
C LEU A 27 5.96 5.87 -11.64
N PHE A 28 5.21 6.98 -11.71
CA PHE A 28 5.75 8.33 -11.64
C PHE A 28 5.73 8.93 -10.22
N LYS A 29 5.16 8.23 -9.24
CA LYS A 29 5.22 8.69 -7.86
C LYS A 29 6.60 8.29 -7.35
N ALA A 30 7.46 9.28 -7.09
CA ALA A 30 8.71 9.03 -6.38
C ALA A 30 8.37 8.20 -5.15
N PHE A 31 8.97 7.01 -5.03
CA PHE A 31 8.89 6.22 -3.81
C PHE A 31 9.70 6.97 -2.76
N HIS A 32 9.10 7.98 -2.15
CA HIS A 32 9.62 8.53 -0.92
C HIS A 32 9.58 7.38 0.08
N ALA A 33 10.76 6.95 0.53
CA ALA A 33 10.87 5.98 1.61
C ALA A 33 10.04 6.55 2.78
N PRO A 34 9.06 5.81 3.30
CA PRO A 34 8.30 6.29 4.46
C PRO A 34 9.29 6.52 5.61
N GLN A 35 9.17 7.66 6.29
CA GLN A 35 9.92 7.87 7.53
C GLN A 35 9.52 6.80 8.53
N THR A 36 10.50 6.11 9.10
CA THR A 36 10.31 5.15 10.18
C THR A 36 10.49 5.83 11.52
N PHE A 37 9.68 5.43 12.50
CA PHE A 37 9.73 5.93 13.86
C PHE A 37 9.91 4.75 14.82
N ASN A 38 10.75 4.93 15.83
CA ASN A 38 10.90 3.95 16.91
C ASN A 38 9.71 4.05 17.86
N ALA A 39 9.14 2.90 18.21
CA ALA A 39 8.04 2.79 19.15
C ALA A 39 8.13 1.50 19.97
N VAL A 40 7.56 1.52 21.18
CA VAL A 40 7.48 0.36 22.06
C VAL A 40 6.10 -0.29 21.91
N CYS A 41 6.08 -1.61 21.73
CA CYS A 41 4.83 -2.37 21.62
C CYS A 41 4.06 -2.33 22.94
N SER A 42 2.78 -1.93 22.90
CA SER A 42 1.93 -1.85 24.10
C SER A 42 1.51 -3.21 24.67
N GLU A 43 1.66 -4.31 23.92
CA GLU A 43 1.29 -5.66 24.35
C GLU A 43 2.49 -6.46 24.89
N CYS A 44 3.59 -6.51 24.14
CA CYS A 44 4.77 -7.32 24.51
C CYS A 44 5.97 -6.52 25.00
N GLY A 45 5.94 -5.18 24.94
CA GLY A 45 7.03 -4.31 25.40
C GLY A 45 8.28 -4.27 24.52
N SER A 46 8.30 -4.96 23.38
CA SER A 46 9.45 -4.94 22.47
C SER A 46 9.54 -3.64 21.66
N GLU A 47 10.75 -3.18 21.40
CA GLU A 47 11.02 -2.08 20.46
C GLU A 47 10.70 -2.50 19.02
N CYS A 48 10.09 -1.60 18.25
CA CYS A 48 9.73 -1.83 16.86
C CYS A 48 9.73 -0.54 16.02
N GLU A 49 9.95 -0.69 14.72
CA GLU A 49 9.90 0.41 13.77
C GLU A 49 8.53 0.47 13.08
N VAL A 50 7.92 1.66 13.07
CA VAL A 50 6.60 1.90 12.46
C VAL A 50 6.66 3.03 11.44
N PRO A 51 5.91 2.95 10.33
CA PRO A 51 5.92 3.97 9.27
C PRO A 51 5.03 5.20 9.59
N PHE A 52 4.54 5.30 10.82
CA PHE A 52 3.66 6.35 11.30
C PHE A 52 4.18 6.89 12.62
N GLN A 53 3.99 8.19 12.85
CA GLN A 53 4.40 8.81 14.10
C GLN A 53 3.55 8.25 15.26
N PRO A 54 4.17 7.63 16.29
CA PRO A 54 3.44 7.12 17.46
C PRO A 54 2.81 8.30 18.23
N LYS A 55 1.59 8.11 18.73
CA LYS A 55 0.85 9.09 19.53
C LYS A 55 0.52 8.50 20.88
N ALA A 56 0.60 9.29 21.95
CA ALA A 56 0.31 8.82 23.31
C ALA A 56 -1.13 8.27 23.47
N ASP A 57 -2.09 8.79 22.70
CA ASP A 57 -3.49 8.37 22.77
C ASP A 57 -3.76 6.99 22.13
N LYS A 58 -2.82 6.46 21.35
CA LYS A 58 -3.04 5.26 20.50
C LYS A 58 -1.96 4.21 20.76
N PRO A 59 -2.35 2.98 21.15
CA PRO A 59 -1.38 1.92 21.37
C PRO A 59 -0.68 1.54 20.05
N VAL A 60 0.61 1.25 20.16
CA VAL A 60 1.41 0.75 19.03
C VAL A 60 1.61 -0.74 19.21
N PHE A 61 1.37 -1.51 18.15
CA PHE A 61 1.55 -2.96 18.16
C PHE A 61 2.60 -3.37 17.16
N CYS A 62 3.51 -4.25 17.57
CA CYS A 62 4.48 -4.84 16.66
C CYS A 62 3.78 -5.79 15.67
N GLN A 63 4.49 -6.20 14.61
CA GLN A 63 3.93 -7.08 13.57
C GLN A 63 3.40 -8.42 14.11
N LYS A 64 3.93 -8.90 15.24
CA LYS A 64 3.52 -10.16 15.89
C LYS A 64 2.21 -10.00 16.68
N CYS A 65 2.03 -8.84 17.32
CA CYS A 65 0.88 -8.50 18.17
C CYS A 65 -0.32 -7.98 17.36
N TRP A 66 -0.05 -7.26 16.26
CA TRP A 66 -1.08 -6.66 15.41
C TRP A 66 -2.22 -7.60 14.99
N PRO A 67 -1.99 -8.88 14.61
CA PRO A 67 -3.05 -9.81 14.22
C PRO A 67 -4.14 -10.02 15.29
N ASN A 68 -3.79 -10.00 16.58
CA ASN A 68 -4.72 -10.22 17.69
C ASN A 68 -5.65 -9.02 17.93
N HIS A 69 -5.19 -7.83 17.57
CA HIS A 69 -5.93 -6.57 17.70
C HIS A 69 -6.71 -6.18 16.44
N LYS A 70 -6.72 -7.02 15.39
CA LYS A 70 -7.51 -6.73 14.19
C LYS A 70 -8.99 -6.86 14.52
N VAL A 71 -9.72 -5.75 14.42
CA VAL A 71 -11.17 -5.78 14.44
C VAL A 71 -11.67 -6.73 13.35
N PRO A 72 -12.62 -7.64 13.64
CA PRO A 72 -13.18 -8.53 12.64
C PRO A 72 -13.93 -7.68 11.62
N HIS A 73 -13.28 -7.43 10.48
CA HIS A 73 -13.94 -6.76 9.37
C HIS A 73 -15.02 -7.71 8.83
N ASN A 74 -16.29 -7.43 9.13
CA ASN A 74 -17.43 -8.16 8.59
C ASN A 74 -17.39 -8.10 7.05
N LYS A 75 -16.82 -9.13 6.43
CA LYS A 75 -16.80 -9.27 4.97
C LYS A 75 -18.16 -9.77 4.54
N SER A 76 -19.14 -8.87 4.49
CA SER A 76 -20.33 -9.03 3.66
C SER A 76 -19.90 -9.04 2.18
N ARG A 77 -19.28 -10.13 1.75
CA ARG A 77 -19.03 -10.44 0.34
C ARG A 77 -20.38 -10.82 -0.25
N LYS A 78 -21.16 -9.81 -0.65
CA LYS A 78 -22.35 -10.02 -1.47
C LYS A 78 -21.92 -10.79 -2.72
N ASN A 79 -22.43 -12.01 -2.84
CA ASN A 79 -22.11 -12.98 -3.86
C ASN A 79 -22.65 -12.48 -5.22
N ARG A 80 -21.89 -11.63 -5.92
CA ARG A 80 -22.25 -11.14 -7.25
C ARG A 80 -21.99 -12.28 -8.24
N LYS A 81 -23.00 -13.14 -8.39
CA LYS A 81 -23.05 -14.25 -9.37
C LYS A 81 -22.40 -13.82 -10.68
N ARG A 82 -21.30 -14.47 -11.06
CA ARG A 82 -20.76 -14.43 -12.43
C ARG A 82 -21.86 -14.98 -13.34
N LYS A 83 -22.62 -14.11 -14.00
CA LYS A 83 -23.44 -14.50 -15.16
C LYS A 83 -22.46 -14.95 -16.23
N THR A 84 -22.23 -16.26 -16.32
CA THR A 84 -21.65 -16.87 -17.51
C THR A 84 -22.64 -16.63 -18.64
N ILE A 85 -22.21 -15.86 -19.64
CA ILE A 85 -22.89 -15.82 -20.94
C ILE A 85 -22.66 -17.22 -21.55
N LYS A 86 -23.72 -18.02 -21.62
CA LYS A 86 -23.72 -19.24 -22.44
C LYS A 86 -23.86 -18.79 -23.90
N HIS A 87 -22.94 -19.30 -24.71
CA HIS A 87 -22.86 -19.42 -26.18
C HIS A 87 -24.07 -18.94 -26.97
#